data_AF-A0A3A6DPQ2-F1
#
_entry.id   AF-A0A3A6DPQ2-F1
#
_cell.length_a   1.000
_cell.length_b   1.000
_cell.length_c   1.000
_cell.angle_alpha   90.00
_cell.angle_beta   90.00
_cell.angle_gamma   90.00
#
_symmetry.space_group_name_H-M   'P 1'
#
loop_
_entity.id
_entity.type
_entity.pdbx_description
1 polymer ?
#
loop_
_entity_poly.entity_id
_entity_poly.type
_entity_poly.pdbx_seq_one_letter_code
_entity_poly.pdbx_strand_id
1 'polypeptide(L)'
;MQTEYADVINSYPTIFLSFADAKGDKNNIVMQMKLQLLKEYKKNKNVLANIDMFEKPEFDIIMSGLSDLQDNSLHTVVNAISFLMTKCHQSYGKRVMLFIDE
;
A
#
# COMPACT_ATOMS: atom_id res chain seq x y z
N MET A 1 14.33 0.46 29.75
CA MET A 1 15.60 0.82 29.07
C MET A 1 15.30 1.97 28.12
N GLN A 2 15.82 3.16 28.40
CA GLN A 2 15.92 4.22 27.39
C GLN A 2 17.34 4.19 26.85
N THR A 3 17.49 3.64 25.65
CA THR A 3 18.74 3.72 24.90
C THR A 3 18.62 4.86 23.90
N GLU A 4 19.75 5.45 23.50
CA GLU A 4 19.85 6.54 22.52
C GLU A 4 19.14 6.29 21.19
N TYR A 5 18.76 5.04 20.90
CA TYR A 5 18.10 4.61 19.66
C TYR A 5 16.65 4.16 19.86
N ALA A 6 16.11 4.19 21.08
CA ALA A 6 14.74 3.78 21.36
C ALA A 6 13.71 4.58 20.53
N ASP A 7 14.00 5.86 20.26
CA ASP A 7 13.16 6.76 19.47
C ASP A 7 13.28 6.57 17.95
N VAL A 8 14.18 5.69 17.49
CA VAL A 8 14.43 5.40 16.07
C VAL A 8 13.93 4.00 15.68
N ILE A 9 13.90 3.05 16.63
CA ILE A 9 13.69 1.62 16.37
C ILE A 9 12.26 1.27 15.90
N ASN A 10 11.26 2.14 16.06
CA ASN A 10 9.87 1.91 15.60
C ASN A 10 9.31 3.06 14.77
N SER A 11 10.19 3.82 14.12
CA SER A 11 9.85 5.18 13.69
C SER A 11 9.70 5.29 12.18
N TYR A 12 9.98 4.22 11.43
CA TYR A 12 9.81 4.15 9.99
C TYR A 12 8.39 3.70 9.62
N PRO A 13 7.68 4.45 8.76
CA PRO A 13 6.41 3.99 8.21
C PRO A 13 6.62 2.63 7.54
N THR A 14 5.77 1.66 7.89
CA THR A 14 5.90 0.28 7.46
C THR A 14 4.60 -0.17 6.79
N ILE A 15 4.72 -0.69 5.57
CA ILE A 15 3.63 -1.32 4.83
C ILE A 15 3.91 -2.82 4.82
N PHE A 16 2.93 -3.60 5.26
CA PHE A 16 3.01 -5.06 5.29
C PHE A 16 1.98 -5.63 4.34
N LEU A 17 2.41 -6.35 3.32
CA LEU A 17 1.55 -7.04 2.37
C LEU A 17 1.77 -8.54 2.52
N SER A 18 0.73 -9.27 2.93
CA SER A 18 0.77 -10.73 2.98
C SER A 18 -0.11 -11.30 1.89
N PHE A 19 0.50 -12.10 1.04
CA PHE A 19 -0.12 -12.82 -0.07
C PHE A 19 -0.30 -14.30 0.25
N ALA A 20 -0.31 -14.68 1.54
CA ALA A 20 -0.54 -16.05 2.04
C ALA A 20 -1.75 -16.77 1.41
N ASP A 21 -2.79 -16.00 1.06
CA ASP A 21 -4.03 -16.48 0.44
C ASP A 21 -4.00 -16.43 -1.10
N ALA A 22 -3.00 -15.77 -1.70
CA ALA A 22 -2.83 -15.60 -3.14
C ALA A 22 -2.27 -16.89 -3.77
N LYS A 23 -3.16 -17.88 -3.95
CA LYS A 23 -2.82 -19.21 -4.48
C LYS A 23 -3.73 -19.58 -5.65
N GLY A 24 -3.33 -20.60 -6.41
CA GLY A 24 -4.14 -21.10 -7.53
C GLY A 24 -3.91 -20.31 -8.81
N ASP A 25 -4.98 -19.97 -9.52
CA ASP A 25 -4.86 -19.32 -10.82
C ASP A 25 -4.53 -17.81 -10.69
N LYS A 26 -4.04 -17.25 -11.79
CA LYS A 26 -3.61 -15.85 -11.88
C LYS A 26 -4.70 -14.88 -11.40
N ASN A 27 -5.97 -15.15 -11.68
CA ASN A 27 -7.04 -14.23 -11.38
C ASN A 27 -7.27 -14.18 -9.87
N ASN A 28 -7.30 -15.36 -9.23
CA ASN A 28 -7.38 -15.42 -7.77
C ASN A 28 -6.17 -14.74 -7.12
N ILE A 29 -4.95 -14.97 -7.63
CA ILE A 29 -3.74 -14.31 -7.11
C ILE A 29 -3.86 -12.79 -7.16
N VAL A 30 -4.22 -12.23 -8.33
CA VAL A 30 -4.35 -10.77 -8.50
C VAL A 30 -5.47 -10.21 -7.62
N MET A 31 -6.60 -10.90 -7.54
CA MET A 31 -7.71 -10.53 -6.66
C MET A 31 -7.27 -10.44 -5.20
N GLN A 32 -6.54 -11.45 -4.69
CA GLN A 32 -6.03 -11.43 -3.31
C GLN A 32 -5.04 -10.30 -3.07
N MET A 33 -4.15 -10.02 -4.03
CA MET A 33 -3.25 -8.87 -3.96
C MET A 33 -4.01 -7.54 -3.87
N LYS A 34 -5.05 -7.34 -4.68
CA LYS A 34 -5.92 -6.15 -4.65
C LYS A 34 -6.62 -6.01 -3.30
N LEU A 35 -7.16 -7.11 -2.76
CA LEU A 35 -7.81 -7.12 -1.44
C LEU A 35 -6.84 -6.75 -0.31
N GLN A 36 -5.60 -7.23 -0.34
CA GLN A 36 -4.59 -6.89 0.64
C GLN A 36 -4.18 -5.42 0.55
N LEU A 37 -4.03 -4.89 -0.66
CA LEU A 37 -3.78 -3.46 -0.85
C LEU A 37 -4.91 -2.59 -0.33
N LEU A 38 -6.18 -2.95 -0.59
CA LEU A 38 -7.33 -2.23 -0.04
C LEU A 38 -7.31 -2.19 1.50
N LYS A 39 -6.87 -3.27 2.16
CA LYS A 39 -6.71 -3.29 3.63
C LYS A 39 -5.64 -2.31 4.08
N GLU A 40 -4.47 -2.30 3.44
CA GLU A 40 -3.39 -1.37 3.80
C GLU A 40 -3.74 0.09 3.48
N TYR A 41 -4.47 0.36 2.38
CA TYR A 41 -5.00 1.70 2.09
C TYR A 41 -5.96 2.17 3.18
N LYS A 42 -6.88 1.31 3.62
CA LYS A 42 -7.82 1.61 4.72
C LYS A 42 -7.10 1.90 6.03
N LYS A 43 -6.06 1.13 6.35
CA LYS A 43 -5.21 1.31 7.54
C LYS A 43 -4.44 2.63 7.50
N ASN A 44 -3.94 3.01 6.33
CA ASN A 44 -3.18 4.24 6.10
C ASN A 44 -4.06 5.44 5.68
N LYS A 45 -5.38 5.42 5.94
CA LYS A 45 -6.33 6.48 5.55
C LYS A 45 -5.89 7.91 5.94
N ASN A 46 -5.18 8.05 7.06
CA ASN A 46 -4.73 9.36 7.55
C ASN A 46 -3.67 9.97 6.61
N VAL A 47 -2.82 9.12 6.05
CA VAL A 47 -1.78 9.50 5.08
C VAL A 47 -2.43 9.88 3.74
N LEU A 48 -3.58 9.28 3.44
CA LEU A 48 -4.38 9.54 2.24
C LEU A 48 -5.38 10.69 2.40
N ALA A 49 -5.44 11.35 3.57
CA ALA A 49 -6.39 12.43 3.82
C ALA A 49 -6.03 13.72 3.05
N ASN A 50 -4.74 13.91 2.74
CA ASN A 50 -4.20 15.10 2.07
C ASN A 50 -3.72 14.75 0.66
N ILE A 51 -4.62 14.24 -0.18
CA ILE A 51 -4.36 14.04 -1.62
C ILE A 51 -4.64 15.37 -2.32
N ASP A 52 -3.65 15.89 -3.03
CA ASP A 52 -3.80 17.15 -3.76
C ASP A 52 -4.54 16.97 -5.10
N MET A 53 -4.84 18.09 -5.77
CA MET A 53 -5.58 18.09 -7.03
C MET A 53 -4.84 17.43 -8.21
N PHE A 54 -3.52 17.35 -8.17
CA PHE A 54 -2.69 16.73 -9.20
C PHE A 54 -2.54 15.23 -8.98
N GLU A 55 -2.59 14.79 -7.73
CA GLU A 55 -2.53 13.38 -7.32
C GLU A 55 -3.89 12.70 -7.36
N LYS A 56 -4.97 13.46 -7.21
CA LYS A 56 -6.34 12.93 -7.20
C LYS A 56 -6.70 12.10 -8.44
N PRO A 57 -6.36 12.50 -9.68
CA PRO A 57 -6.62 11.68 -10.86
C PRO A 57 -5.94 10.30 -10.79
N GLU A 58 -4.68 10.25 -10.36
CA GLU A 58 -3.95 8.99 -10.19
C GLU A 58 -4.58 8.13 -9.10
N PHE A 59 -4.92 8.74 -7.96
CA PHE A 59 -5.58 8.05 -6.86
C PHE A 59 -6.93 7.46 -7.26
N ASP A 60 -7.75 8.21 -8.00
CA ASP A 60 -9.07 7.75 -8.44
C ASP A 60 -8.95 6.57 -9.43
N ILE A 61 -7.94 6.58 -10.31
CA ILE A 61 -7.61 5.44 -11.20
C ILE A 61 -7.19 4.22 -10.38
N ILE A 62 -6.30 4.40 -9.40
CA ILE A 62 -5.84 3.31 -8.52
C ILE A 62 -7.02 2.70 -7.75
N MET A 63 -7.86 3.53 -7.13
CA MET A 63 -9.00 3.06 -6.35
C MET A 63 -10.03 2.33 -7.22
N SER A 64 -10.27 2.82 -8.44
CA SER A 64 -11.12 2.14 -9.42
C SER A 64 -10.55 0.76 -9.78
N GLY A 65 -9.27 0.69 -10.14
CA GLY A 65 -8.64 -0.58 -10.53
C GLY A 65 -8.52 -1.58 -9.37
N LEU A 66 -8.29 -1.11 -8.14
CA LEU A 66 -8.25 -1.98 -6.95
C LEU A 66 -9.66 -2.53 -6.62
N SER A 67 -10.71 -1.76 -6.92
CA SER A 67 -12.10 -2.15 -6.69
C SER A 67 -12.63 -3.11 -7.77
N ASP A 68 -12.07 -3.07 -8.98
CA ASP A 68 -12.33 -4.07 -10.00
C ASP A 68 -11.56 -5.36 -9.69
N LEU A 69 -12.20 -6.26 -8.93
CA LEU A 69 -11.62 -7.54 -8.52
C LEU A 69 -11.56 -8.59 -9.65
N GLN A 70 -12.25 -8.35 -10.77
CA GLN A 70 -12.27 -9.27 -11.91
C GLN A 70 -11.19 -8.95 -12.94
N ASP A 71 -10.69 -7.70 -12.93
CA ASP A 71 -9.53 -7.31 -13.69
C ASP A 71 -8.25 -7.99 -13.14
N ASN A 72 -7.51 -8.63 -14.04
CA ASN A 72 -6.29 -9.38 -13.72
C ASN A 72 -5.02 -8.57 -13.98
N SER A 73 -5.13 -7.24 -14.00
CA SER A 73 -4.01 -6.33 -14.19
C SER A 73 -3.14 -6.19 -12.94
N LEU A 74 -1.89 -6.62 -13.07
CA LEU A 74 -0.85 -6.36 -12.07
C LEU A 74 -0.37 -4.90 -12.09
N HIS A 75 -0.61 -4.15 -13.17
CA HIS A 75 -0.21 -2.74 -13.24
C HIS A 75 -0.90 -1.93 -12.15
N THR A 76 -2.17 -2.20 -11.88
CA THR A 76 -2.92 -1.58 -10.79
C THR A 76 -2.29 -1.86 -9.43
N VAL A 77 -1.85 -3.11 -9.19
CA VAL A 77 -1.21 -3.54 -7.93
C VAL A 77 0.11 -2.79 -7.74
N VAL A 78 0.95 -2.73 -8.78
CA VAL A 78 2.24 -2.03 -8.75
C VAL A 78 2.06 -0.53 -8.50
N ASN A 79 1.13 0.11 -9.22
CA ASN A 79 0.86 1.53 -9.07
C ASN A 79 0.32 1.85 -7.67
N ALA A 80 -0.55 1.00 -7.13
CA ALA A 80 -1.06 1.16 -5.78
C ALA A 80 0.04 1.07 -4.71
N ILE A 81 0.95 0.10 -4.82
CA ILE A 81 2.09 0.00 -3.89
C ILE A 81 2.93 1.27 -3.94
N SER A 82 3.30 1.70 -5.15
CA SER A 82 4.13 2.90 -5.37
C SER A 82 3.48 4.17 -4.80
N PHE A 83 2.18 4.35 -5.05
CA PHE A 83 1.44 5.51 -4.57
C PHE A 83 1.36 5.53 -3.04
N LEU A 84 1.01 4.40 -2.42
CA LEU A 84 0.92 4.30 -0.97
C LEU A 84 2.28 4.55 -0.29
N MET A 85 3.37 3.99 -0.85
CA MET A 85 4.72 4.25 -0.37
C MET A 85 5.08 5.74 -0.49
N THR A 86 4.76 6.38 -1.61
CA THR A 86 5.01 7.82 -1.80
C THR A 86 4.26 8.65 -0.77
N LYS A 87 2.98 8.33 -0.52
CA LYS A 87 2.16 9.00 0.49
C LYS A 87 2.72 8.85 1.89
N CYS A 88 3.10 7.62 2.26
CA CYS A 88 3.75 7.35 3.55
C CYS A 88 5.10 8.09 3.66
N HIS A 89 5.89 8.16 2.60
CA HIS A 89 7.14 8.91 2.62
C HIS A 89 6.90 10.41 2.88
N GLN A 90 5.97 11.01 2.14
CA GLN A 90 5.62 12.42 2.27
C GLN A 90 5.07 12.76 3.67
N SER A 91 4.15 11.94 4.21
CA SER A 91 3.50 12.22 5.49
C SER A 91 4.42 12.07 6.70
N TYR A 92 5.39 11.15 6.64
CA TYR A 92 6.27 10.85 7.79
C TYR A 92 7.67 11.45 7.64
N GLY A 93 8.05 11.95 6.46
CA GLY A 93 9.39 12.50 6.18
C GLY A 93 10.51 11.45 6.28
N LYS A 94 10.17 10.16 6.13
CA LYS A 94 11.08 9.03 6.36
C LYS A 94 10.95 8.00 5.25
N ARG A 95 11.98 7.17 5.07
CA ARG A 95 11.90 6.02 4.16
C ARG A 95 10.79 5.07 4.61
N VAL A 96 10.12 4.45 3.65
CA VAL A 96 9.07 3.46 3.92
C VAL A 96 9.66 2.06 3.83
N MET A 97 9.42 1.24 4.85
CA MET A 97 9.75 -0.18 4.79
C MET A 97 8.56 -0.93 4.20
N LEU A 98 8.78 -1.64 3.10
CA LEU A 98 7.80 -2.52 2.48
C LEU A 98 8.22 -3.97 2.75
N PHE A 99 7.35 -4.71 3.43
CA PHE A 99 7.52 -6.15 3.63
C PHE A 99 6.44 -6.87 2.83
N ILE A 100 6.89 -7.82 2.02
CA ILE A 100 6.02 -8.69 1.23
C ILE A 100 6.26 -10.12 1.70
N ASP A 101 5.18 -10.75 2.12
CA ASP A 101 5.13 -12.15 2.55
C ASP A 101 4.23 -12.93 1.58
N GLU A 102 4.55 -14.19 1.30
CA GLU A 102 3.85 -15.07 0.35
C GLU A 102 3.33 -16.36 1.02
#